data_AF-A0A6B3FDJ2-F1
#
_entry.id   AF-A0A6B3FDJ2-F1
#
_cell.length_a   1.000
_cell.length_b   1.000
_cell.length_c   1.000
_cell.angle_alpha   90.00
_cell.angle_beta   90.00
_cell.angle_gamma   90.00
#
_symmetry.space_group_name_H-M   'P 1'
#
loop_
_entity.id
_entity.type
_entity.pdbx_description
1 polymer ?
#
loop_
_entity_poly.entity_id
_entity_poly.type
_entity_poly.pdbx_seq_one_letter_code
_entity_poly.pdbx_strand_id
1 'polypeptide(L)'
;GIGSNSWVVGGDHTTSGKALLANDPHLAPMLPSLWYQMGLHCRKVSASCQYDTAGYTFSGMPGVIIGHNQDIAWGLTNLGADVTDLFLEKVSDDGYLYDGETKPFKTREETIKVAGGRDRTI
;
A
#
# COMPACT_ATOMS: atom_id res chain seq x y z
N GLY A 1 -11.89 5.48 -13.12
CA GLY A 1 -12.33 4.20 -12.55
C GLY A 1 -11.38 3.81 -11.43
N ILE A 2 -11.77 2.88 -10.58
CA ILE A 2 -10.85 2.26 -9.61
C ILE A 2 -10.22 1.07 -10.32
N GLY A 3 -8.89 1.00 -10.36
CA GLY A 3 -8.20 -0.08 -11.07
C GLY A 3 -6.74 0.22 -11.30
N SER A 4 -6.10 -0.60 -12.12
CA SER A 4 -4.71 -0.43 -12.50
C SER A 4 -4.40 -1.35 -13.67
N ASN A 5 -3.53 -0.93 -14.57
CA ASN A 5 -3.02 -1.78 -15.64
C ASN A 5 -1.54 -2.09 -15.40
N SER A 6 -1.13 -3.30 -15.77
CA SER A 6 0.27 -3.67 -15.90
C SER A 6 0.45 -4.65 -17.04
N TRP A 7 1.47 -4.44 -17.86
CA TRP A 7 1.89 -5.39 -18.87
C TRP A 7 3.40 -5.47 -18.97
N VAL A 8 3.89 -6.65 -19.35
CA VAL A 8 5.31 -6.93 -19.60
C VAL A 8 5.43 -7.60 -20.96
N VAL A 9 6.40 -7.16 -21.76
CA VAL A 9 6.78 -7.80 -23.03
C VAL A 9 8.21 -8.31 -22.89
N GLY A 10 8.41 -9.60 -23.10
CA GLY A 10 9.74 -10.22 -23.10
C GLY A 10 10.61 -9.72 -24.26
N GLY A 11 11.94 -9.71 -24.07
CA GLY A 11 12.89 -9.16 -25.04
C GLY A 11 12.81 -9.81 -26.43
N ASP A 12 12.48 -11.10 -26.51
CA ASP A 12 12.31 -11.83 -27.78
C ASP A 12 11.17 -11.27 -28.66
N HIS A 13 10.30 -10.44 -28.08
CA HIS A 13 9.16 -9.79 -28.75
C HIS A 13 9.38 -8.29 -28.98
N THR A 14 10.59 -7.76 -28.76
CA THR A 14 10.89 -6.34 -28.94
C THR A 14 12.01 -6.14 -29.98
N THR A 15 11.99 -5.01 -30.68
CA THR A 15 13.03 -4.68 -31.67
C THR A 15 14.40 -4.40 -31.06
N SER A 16 14.45 -4.11 -29.75
CA SER A 16 15.68 -3.85 -29.01
C SER A 16 16.29 -5.11 -28.38
N GLY A 17 15.55 -6.23 -28.38
CA GLY A 17 15.92 -7.43 -27.64
C GLY A 17 15.83 -7.29 -26.11
N LYS A 18 15.28 -6.18 -25.59
CA LYS A 18 15.14 -5.91 -24.15
C LYS A 18 13.68 -5.96 -23.71
N ALA A 19 13.43 -6.35 -22.47
CA ALA A 19 12.09 -6.37 -21.90
C ALA A 19 11.50 -4.95 -21.79
N LEU A 20 10.18 -4.85 -21.92
CA LEU A 20 9.41 -3.62 -21.68
C LEU A 20 8.39 -3.88 -20.57
N LEU A 21 8.28 -2.93 -19.65
CA LEU A 21 7.26 -2.92 -18.60
C LEU A 21 6.49 -1.60 -18.69
N ALA A 22 5.17 -1.67 -18.60
CA ALA A 22 4.35 -0.51 -18.33
C ALA A 22 3.44 -0.81 -17.15
N ASN A 23 3.42 0.11 -16.19
CA ASN A 23 2.56 0.06 -15.02
C ASN A 23 1.84 1.40 -14.87
N ASP A 24 0.52 1.34 -14.80
CA ASP A 24 -0.40 2.48 -14.85
C ASP A 24 -1.46 2.33 -13.74
N PRO A 25 -1.13 2.69 -12.49
CA PRO A 25 -2.07 2.59 -11.37
C PRO A 25 -3.12 3.70 -11.40
N HIS A 26 -4.40 3.36 -11.29
CA HIS A 26 -5.50 4.35 -11.34
C HIS A 26 -6.05 4.62 -9.94
N LEU A 27 -5.75 5.81 -9.43
CA LEU A 27 -6.31 6.31 -8.18
C LEU A 27 -6.99 7.66 -8.43
N ALA A 28 -7.93 8.01 -7.56
CA ALA A 28 -8.62 9.29 -7.67
C ALA A 28 -7.61 10.46 -7.60
N PRO A 29 -7.69 11.46 -8.49
CA PRO A 29 -6.87 12.66 -8.39
C PRO A 29 -7.14 13.40 -7.08
N MET A 30 -6.08 13.82 -6.39
CA MET A 30 -6.16 14.53 -5.10
C MET A 30 -5.10 15.63 -5.02
N LEU A 31 -5.34 16.60 -4.13
CA LEU A 31 -4.38 17.66 -3.78
C LEU A 31 -4.12 17.64 -2.27
N PRO A 32 -2.89 17.33 -1.83
CA PRO A 32 -1.73 16.96 -2.65
C PRO A 32 -1.90 15.61 -3.37
N SER A 33 -1.11 15.37 -4.42
CA SER A 33 -1.08 14.10 -5.13
C SER A 33 -0.74 12.95 -4.19
N LEU A 34 -1.41 11.81 -4.35
CA LEU A 34 -1.09 10.60 -3.61
C LEU A 34 0.27 10.01 -4.06
N TRP A 35 0.53 10.04 -5.37
CA TRP A 35 1.79 9.58 -5.95
C TRP A 35 2.81 10.71 -5.95
N TYR A 36 4.01 10.38 -5.50
CA TYR A 36 5.19 11.25 -5.51
C TYR A 36 6.31 10.57 -6.28
N GLN A 37 6.97 11.30 -7.16
CA GLN A 37 8.17 10.80 -7.82
C GLN A 37 9.35 10.85 -6.86
N MET A 38 10.13 9.78 -6.78
CA MET A 38 11.30 9.67 -5.91
C MET A 38 12.45 9.00 -6.63
N GLY A 39 13.65 9.52 -6.41
CA GLY A 39 14.91 8.91 -6.79
C GLY A 39 15.80 8.76 -5.55
N LEU A 40 16.32 7.56 -5.32
CA LEU A 40 17.28 7.26 -4.27
C LEU A 40 18.61 6.89 -4.93
N HIS A 41 19.60 7.78 -4.79
CA HIS A 41 20.88 7.66 -5.48
C HIS A 41 22.04 7.75 -4.48
N CYS A 42 22.76 6.65 -4.36
CA CYS A 42 24.08 6.63 -3.77
C CYS A 42 25.07 7.29 -4.75
N ARG A 43 26.03 8.07 -4.24
CA ARG A 43 27.12 8.60 -5.09
C ARG A 43 27.88 7.50 -5.82
N LYS A 44 27.98 6.32 -5.20
CA LYS A 44 28.49 5.09 -5.77
C LYS A 44 27.73 3.91 -5.16
N VAL A 45 27.19 3.02 -6.00
CA VAL A 45 26.57 1.78 -5.55
C VAL A 45 27.66 0.88 -4.94
N SER A 46 27.44 0.45 -3.70
CA SER A 46 28.39 -0.34 -2.90
C SER A 46 27.66 -1.15 -1.83
N ALA A 47 28.37 -2.03 -1.12
CA ALA A 47 27.78 -2.84 -0.06
C ALA A 47 27.12 -2.02 1.07
N SER A 48 27.59 -0.79 1.33
CA SER A 48 27.02 0.09 2.35
C SER A 48 25.91 1.01 1.84
N CYS A 49 25.74 1.13 0.51
CA CYS A 49 24.73 1.98 -0.11
C CYS A 49 24.37 1.39 -1.48
N GLN A 50 23.26 0.66 -1.54
CA GLN A 50 22.87 -0.13 -2.71
C GLN A 50 21.80 0.54 -3.58
N TYR A 51 21.50 1.81 -3.33
CA TYR A 51 20.44 2.53 -4.03
C TYR A 51 20.97 3.26 -5.26
N ASP A 52 20.44 2.88 -6.41
CA ASP A 52 20.35 3.73 -7.60
C ASP A 52 19.04 3.39 -8.30
N THR A 53 17.95 3.97 -7.80
CA THR A 53 16.59 3.63 -8.23
C THR A 53 15.74 4.87 -8.32
N ALA A 54 14.83 4.87 -9.29
CA ALA A 54 13.87 5.94 -9.49
C ALA A 54 12.49 5.39 -9.84
N GLY A 55 11.46 6.16 -9.48
CA GLY A 55 10.07 5.82 -9.77
C GLY A 55 9.10 6.61 -8.90
N TYR A 56 8.04 5.96 -8.46
CA TYR A 56 6.96 6.54 -7.67
C TYR A 56 6.83 5.89 -6.29
N THR A 57 6.38 6.69 -5.33
CA THR A 57 6.11 6.32 -3.95
C THR A 57 4.88 7.08 -3.43
N PHE A 58 4.52 6.87 -2.17
CA PHE A 58 3.48 7.62 -1.46
C PHE A 58 4.02 8.15 -0.13
N SER A 59 3.32 9.15 0.42
CA SER A 59 3.72 9.80 1.68
C SER A 59 3.91 8.80 2.81
N GLY A 60 5.02 8.93 3.54
CA GLY A 60 5.40 8.05 4.66
C GLY A 60 6.15 6.79 4.27
N MET A 61 6.29 6.46 2.98
CA MET A 61 7.05 5.28 2.55
C MET A 61 8.55 5.57 2.41
N PRO A 62 9.41 4.62 2.81
CA PRO A 62 10.86 4.85 2.82
C PRO A 62 11.53 4.64 1.45
N GLY A 63 10.80 4.18 0.42
CA GLY A 63 11.40 3.68 -0.82
C GLY A 63 10.52 3.78 -2.06
N VAL A 64 11.11 3.43 -3.22
CA VAL A 64 10.45 3.42 -4.53
C VAL A 64 9.60 2.16 -4.65
N ILE A 65 8.30 2.32 -4.91
CA ILE A 65 7.31 1.24 -4.87
C ILE A 65 6.96 0.74 -6.27
N ILE A 66 6.92 1.65 -7.23
CA ILE A 66 6.85 1.35 -8.67
C ILE A 66 8.04 2.04 -9.28
N GLY A 67 8.89 1.33 -10.02
CA GLY A 67 10.09 1.95 -10.55
C GLY A 67 11.04 0.98 -11.22
N HIS A 68 12.29 1.42 -11.31
CA HIS A 68 13.35 0.62 -11.89
C HIS A 68 14.70 1.00 -11.29
N ASN A 69 15.70 0.18 -11.60
CA ASN A 69 17.11 0.51 -11.46
C ASN A 69 17.82 0.23 -12.80
N GLN A 70 19.13 0.02 -12.77
CA GLN A 70 19.93 -0.27 -13.96
C GLN A 70 19.64 -1.65 -14.58
N ASP A 71 19.16 -2.61 -13.77
CA ASP A 71 19.09 -4.02 -14.13
C ASP A 71 17.65 -4.54 -14.28
N ILE A 72 16.71 -4.00 -13.50
CA ILE A 72 15.32 -4.47 -13.43
C ILE A 72 14.32 -3.31 -13.33
N ALA A 73 13.08 -3.59 -13.74
CA ALA A 73 11.92 -2.74 -13.49
C ALA A 73 10.82 -3.55 -12.79
N TRP A 74 10.02 -2.89 -11.97
CA TRP A 74 8.90 -3.50 -11.26
C TRP A 74 7.70 -2.55 -11.21
N GLY A 75 6.53 -3.15 -11.14
CA GLY A 75 5.27 -2.45 -10.98
C GLY A 75 4.29 -3.30 -10.20
N LEU A 76 3.16 -2.72 -9.84
CA LEU A 76 2.12 -3.41 -9.08
C LEU A 76 0.73 -3.04 -9.59
N THR A 77 -0.19 -3.97 -9.39
CA THR A 77 -1.64 -3.77 -9.56
C THR A 77 -2.33 -4.30 -8.31
N ASN A 78 -3.50 -3.76 -8.01
CA ASN A 78 -4.31 -4.33 -6.93
C ASN A 78 -4.90 -5.67 -7.40
N LEU A 79 -4.59 -6.75 -6.68
CA LEU A 79 -5.12 -8.08 -6.95
C LEU A 79 -6.60 -8.21 -6.59
N GLY A 80 -7.12 -7.38 -5.68
CA GLY A 80 -8.47 -7.54 -5.14
C GLY A 80 -8.65 -8.87 -4.41
N ALA A 81 -7.58 -9.36 -3.77
CA ALA A 81 -7.61 -10.66 -3.10
C ALA A 81 -8.62 -10.66 -1.95
N ASP A 82 -9.36 -11.77 -1.85
CA ASP A 82 -10.24 -12.03 -0.71
C ASP A 82 -9.40 -12.50 0.48
N VAL A 83 -9.13 -11.59 1.41
CA VAL A 83 -8.29 -11.81 2.60
C VAL A 83 -8.94 -11.30 3.88
N THR A 84 -10.22 -10.92 3.82
CA THR A 84 -10.96 -10.34 4.93
C THR A 84 -12.38 -10.88 4.94
N ASP A 85 -12.71 -11.65 5.98
CA ASP A 85 -14.06 -12.11 6.24
C ASP A 85 -14.79 -11.15 7.20
N LEU A 86 -16.09 -10.99 7.00
CA LEU A 86 -16.98 -10.27 7.92
C LEU A 86 -17.92 -11.28 8.60
N PHE A 87 -18.05 -11.17 9.92
CA PHE A 87 -18.94 -12.00 10.73
C PHE A 87 -20.15 -11.19 11.20
N LEU A 88 -21.33 -11.80 11.14
CA LEU A 88 -22.55 -11.23 11.72
C LEU A 88 -22.74 -11.79 13.13
N GLU A 89 -22.35 -11.02 14.13
CA GLU A 89 -22.42 -11.41 15.53
C GLU A 89 -23.82 -11.18 16.13
N LYS A 90 -24.28 -12.11 16.97
CA LYS A 90 -25.46 -11.90 17.82
C LYS A 90 -25.02 -11.32 19.16
N VAL A 91 -25.32 -10.05 19.38
CA VAL A 91 -24.85 -9.28 20.54
C VAL A 91 -25.91 -9.12 21.63
N SER A 92 -25.45 -8.99 22.87
CA SER A 92 -26.21 -8.61 24.07
C SER A 92 -25.36 -7.68 24.95
N ASP A 93 -25.93 -7.15 26.05
CA ASP A 93 -25.20 -6.25 26.97
C ASP A 93 -23.93 -6.89 27.54
N ASP A 94 -23.94 -8.22 27.76
CA ASP A 94 -22.82 -8.95 28.35
C ASP A 94 -21.77 -9.44 27.33
N GLY A 95 -22.00 -9.30 26.01
CA GLY A 95 -21.08 -9.85 24.99
C GLY A 95 -21.71 -10.27 23.66
N TYR A 96 -21.10 -11.24 22.99
CA TYR A 96 -21.55 -11.82 21.72
C TYR A 96 -21.64 -13.35 21.82
N LEU A 97 -22.57 -13.95 21.08
CA LEU A 97 -22.77 -15.41 21.07
C LEU A 97 -21.71 -16.10 20.19
N TYR A 98 -20.95 -17.01 20.79
CA TYR A 98 -19.96 -17.84 20.10
C TYR A 98 -20.04 -19.28 20.62
N ASP A 99 -20.21 -20.25 19.72
CA ASP A 99 -20.35 -21.69 20.04
C ASP A 99 -21.37 -22.01 21.14
N GLY A 100 -22.51 -21.29 21.14
CA GLY A 100 -23.59 -21.49 22.10
C GLY A 100 -23.39 -20.79 23.45
N GLU A 101 -22.27 -20.09 23.65
CA GLU A 101 -21.95 -19.35 24.87
C GLU A 101 -21.82 -17.85 24.60
N THR A 102 -22.27 -17.00 25.53
CA THR A 102 -22.00 -15.57 25.46
C THR A 102 -20.56 -15.31 25.90
N LYS A 103 -19.72 -14.80 24.99
CA LYS A 103 -18.34 -14.36 25.26
C LYS A 103 -18.31 -12.84 25.45
N PRO A 104 -17.64 -12.30 26.49
CA PRO A 104 -17.58 -10.87 26.71
C PRO A 104 -16.76 -10.15 25.64
N PHE A 105 -17.07 -8.88 25.39
CA PHE A 105 -16.25 -8.04 24.51
C PHE A 105 -14.88 -7.77 25.12
N LYS A 106 -13.84 -7.79 24.29
CA LYS A 106 -12.55 -7.21 24.66
C LYS A 106 -12.61 -5.71 24.39
N THR A 107 -12.69 -4.92 25.45
CA THR A 107 -12.76 -3.46 25.36
C THR A 107 -11.41 -2.81 25.70
N ARG A 108 -11.22 -1.58 25.25
CA ARG A 108 -10.13 -0.69 25.68
C ARG A 108 -10.63 0.75 25.63
N GLU A 109 -10.18 1.56 26.58
CA GLU A 109 -10.47 2.99 26.59
C GLU A 109 -9.37 3.75 25.84
N GLU A 110 -9.78 4.72 25.03
CA GLU A 110 -8.88 5.58 24.25
C GLU A 110 -9.22 7.05 24.48
N THR A 111 -8.22 7.88 24.77
CA THR A 111 -8.41 9.32 24.92
C THR A 111 -8.00 10.06 23.66
N ILE A 112 -8.98 10.68 23.00
CA ILE A 112 -8.81 11.51 21.82
C ILE A 112 -8.68 12.97 22.24
N LYS A 113 -7.53 13.59 21.93
CA LYS A 113 -7.32 15.02 22.12
C LYS A 113 -8.07 15.81 21.05
N VAL A 114 -8.86 16.79 21.46
CA VAL A 114 -9.69 17.59 20.55
C VAL A 114 -9.13 19.01 20.44
N ALA A 115 -8.73 19.41 19.24
CA ALA A 115 -8.23 20.77 19.00
C ALA A 115 -9.28 21.82 19.40
N GLY A 116 -8.90 22.74 20.29
CA GLY A 116 -9.81 23.78 20.81
C GLY A 116 -10.90 23.28 21.75
N GLY A 117 -10.90 22.00 22.12
CA GLY A 117 -11.90 21.38 22.99
C GLY A 117 -11.28 20.63 24.16
N ARG A 118 -12.15 19.98 24.96
CA ARG A 118 -11.72 19.01 25.97
C ARG A 118 -11.52 17.65 25.32
N ASP A 119 -10.54 16.92 25.82
CA ASP A 119 -10.29 15.53 25.47
C ASP A 119 -11.55 14.67 25.64
N ARG A 120 -11.68 13.63 24.81
CA ARG A 120 -12.79 12.69 24.82
C ARG A 120 -12.25 11.29 25.03
N THR A 121 -12.69 10.62 26.09
CA THR A 121 -12.43 9.20 26.30
C THR A 121 -13.59 8.40 25.70
N ILE A 122 -13.25 7.42 24.86
CA ILE A 122 -14.18 6.47 24.23
C ILE A 122 -13.78 5.04 24.58
#